data_AF-A0A975R701-F1
#
_entry.id   AF-A0A975R701-F1
#
_cell.length_a   1.000
_cell.length_b   1.000
_cell.length_c   1.000
_cell.angle_alpha   90.00
_cell.angle_beta   90.00
_cell.angle_gamma   90.00
#
_symmetry.space_group_name_H-M   'P 1'
#
loop_
_entity.id
_entity.type
_entity.pdbx_description
1 polymer ?
#
loop_
_entity_poly.entity_id
_entity_poly.type
_entity_poly.pdbx_seq_one_letter_code
_entity_poly.pdbx_strand_id
1 'polypeptide(L)'
;MSLRPPKPVKPGPGQESVWDYPRPPALVPFRGSVRIVHGGVVVAESTTAYRVLETSHPPTYYVPGSAFVDGVLRPVEGGSYCEWKGRAAYADIVSAAAGGDGAVAPRAAWTYPDPTPGFTDLVDHWSVMPLSVEAIYVDDERVRPQEGGFYGGWVTDDVVGPFKGTPGSWGW
;
A
#
# COMPACT_ATOMS: atom_id res chain seq x y z
N MET A 1 8.83 26.40 16.56
CA MET A 1 7.35 26.38 16.47
C MET A 1 6.87 25.06 17.04
N SER A 2 6.11 25.08 18.13
CA SER A 2 5.48 23.87 18.66
C SER A 2 4.35 23.49 17.71
N LEU A 3 4.51 22.38 16.98
CA LEU A 3 3.44 21.81 16.18
C LEU A 3 2.34 21.38 17.15
N ARG A 4 1.15 21.99 17.05
CA ARG A 4 -0.01 21.51 17.82
C ARG A 4 -0.23 20.04 17.42
N PRO A 5 -0.49 19.15 18.38
CA PRO A 5 -0.83 17.78 18.04
C PRO A 5 -2.03 17.78 17.09
N PRO A 6 -2.03 16.92 16.05
CA PRO A 6 -3.15 16.81 15.13
C PRO A 6 -4.42 16.46 15.91
N LYS A 7 -5.56 16.95 15.43
CA LYS A 7 -6.87 16.59 15.99
C LYS A 7 -7.47 15.48 15.13
N PRO A 8 -7.53 14.23 15.59
CA PRO A 8 -8.13 13.13 14.85
C PRO A 8 -9.57 13.44 14.46
N VAL A 9 -9.92 13.11 13.22
CA VAL A 9 -11.32 13.14 12.76
C VAL A 9 -12.06 12.01 13.49
N LYS A 10 -13.24 12.30 14.04
CA LYS A 10 -14.07 11.27 14.66
C LYS A 10 -14.66 10.39 13.56
N PRO A 11 -14.46 9.06 13.58
CA PRO A 11 -15.00 8.17 12.56
C PRO A 11 -16.54 8.14 12.61
N GLY A 12 -17.17 8.10 11.43
CA GLY A 12 -18.59 7.80 11.26
C GLY A 12 -18.86 6.28 11.26
N PRO A 13 -20.13 5.87 11.07
CA PRO A 13 -20.49 4.46 10.92
C PRO A 13 -19.70 3.80 9.78
N GLY A 14 -19.06 2.66 10.07
CA GLY A 14 -18.27 1.91 9.09
C GLY A 14 -16.88 2.50 8.81
N GLN A 15 -16.48 3.57 9.51
CA GLN A 15 -15.13 4.15 9.36
C GLN A 15 -14.20 3.77 10.51
N GLU A 16 -12.91 3.68 10.18
CA GLU A 16 -11.78 3.49 11.09
C GLU A 16 -10.94 4.78 11.13
N SER A 17 -10.42 5.15 12.30
CA SER A 17 -9.47 6.27 12.44
C SER A 17 -8.05 5.73 12.45
N VAL A 18 -7.17 6.30 11.61
CA VAL A 18 -5.74 5.94 11.61
C VAL A 18 -5.04 6.24 12.93
N TRP A 19 -5.64 7.06 13.79
CA TRP A 19 -5.11 7.39 15.11
C TRP A 19 -5.42 6.32 16.16
N ASP A 20 -6.34 5.41 15.87
CA ASP A 20 -6.66 4.25 16.72
C ASP A 20 -5.85 3.00 16.35
N TYR A 21 -5.08 3.05 15.26
CA TYR A 21 -4.16 1.98 14.86
C TYR A 21 -2.97 1.88 15.82
N PRO A 22 -2.42 0.67 16.02
CA PRO A 22 -1.38 0.44 17.01
C PRO A 22 -0.01 0.95 16.55
N ARG A 23 0.87 1.12 17.55
CA ARG A 23 2.31 1.26 17.38
C ARG A 23 2.99 0.39 18.45
N PRO A 24 3.69 -0.71 18.11
CA PRO A 24 4.09 -1.16 16.77
C PRO A 24 2.92 -1.43 15.79
N PRO A 25 3.14 -1.34 14.46
CA PRO A 25 2.10 -1.64 13.47
C PRO A 25 1.59 -3.08 13.58
N ALA A 26 0.32 -3.28 13.25
CA ALA A 26 -0.30 -4.61 13.20
C ALA A 26 -0.50 -5.08 11.75
N LEU A 27 -0.21 -6.36 11.51
CA LEU A 27 -0.58 -7.05 10.29
C LEU A 27 -1.96 -7.70 10.49
N VAL A 28 -2.93 -7.36 9.63
CA VAL A 28 -4.30 -7.85 9.75
C VAL A 28 -4.72 -8.50 8.43
N PRO A 29 -5.26 -9.74 8.44
CA PRO A 29 -5.82 -10.34 7.24
C PRO A 29 -6.97 -9.50 6.68
N PHE A 30 -7.00 -9.34 5.37
CA PHE A 30 -8.05 -8.68 4.64
C PHE A 30 -8.78 -9.68 3.73
N ARG A 31 -10.12 -9.66 3.78
CA ARG A 31 -11.00 -10.48 2.95
C ARG A 31 -11.96 -9.55 2.22
N GLY A 32 -11.60 -9.22 0.99
CA GLY A 32 -12.29 -8.27 0.13
C GLY A 32 -11.58 -8.24 -1.23
N SER A 33 -12.16 -7.58 -2.22
CA SER A 33 -11.57 -7.53 -3.55
C SER A 33 -10.45 -6.50 -3.60
N VAL A 34 -9.33 -6.86 -4.22
CA VAL A 34 -8.26 -5.94 -4.58
C VAL A 34 -8.00 -6.09 -6.07
N ARG A 35 -7.97 -4.99 -6.81
CA ARG A 35 -7.68 -4.97 -8.24
C ARG A 35 -6.70 -3.86 -8.57
N ILE A 36 -5.61 -4.20 -9.26
CA ILE A 36 -4.55 -3.27 -9.66
C ILE A 36 -4.52 -3.18 -11.18
N VAL A 37 -4.57 -1.96 -11.70
CA VAL A 37 -4.59 -1.65 -13.13
C VAL A 37 -3.36 -0.82 -13.50
N HIS A 38 -2.68 -1.21 -14.57
CA HIS A 38 -1.59 -0.45 -15.15
C HIS A 38 -1.50 -0.72 -16.65
N GLY A 39 -1.27 0.31 -17.46
CA GLY A 39 -1.22 0.19 -18.93
C GLY A 39 -2.53 -0.27 -19.55
N GLY A 40 -3.68 0.14 -18.97
CA GLY A 40 -5.01 -0.23 -19.46
C GLY A 40 -5.43 -1.68 -19.20
N VAL A 41 -4.62 -2.48 -18.49
CA VAL A 41 -4.92 -3.88 -18.16
C VAL A 41 -4.88 -4.14 -16.66
N VAL A 42 -5.63 -5.14 -16.20
CA VAL A 42 -5.53 -5.65 -14.83
C VAL A 42 -4.22 -6.42 -14.70
N VAL A 43 -3.35 -5.96 -13.81
CA VAL A 43 -2.04 -6.57 -13.55
C VAL A 43 -2.02 -7.44 -12.29
N ALA A 44 -3.00 -7.25 -11.39
CA ALA A 44 -3.25 -8.13 -10.26
C ALA A 44 -4.72 -8.08 -9.82
N GLU A 45 -5.26 -9.21 -9.39
CA GLU A 45 -6.59 -9.31 -8.79
C GLU A 45 -6.62 -10.37 -7.67
N SER A 46 -7.17 -10.02 -6.51
CA SER A 46 -7.25 -10.94 -5.38
C SER A 46 -8.50 -10.70 -4.53
N THR A 47 -8.98 -11.74 -3.85
CA THR A 47 -10.03 -11.64 -2.81
C THR A 47 -9.46 -11.74 -1.39
N THR A 48 -8.13 -11.82 -1.28
CA THR A 48 -7.41 -11.93 -0.02
C THR A 48 -6.16 -11.07 -0.06
N ALA A 49 -5.89 -10.37 1.02
CA ALA A 49 -4.64 -9.64 1.19
C ALA A 49 -4.29 -9.61 2.68
N TYR A 50 -3.19 -8.96 3.00
CA TYR A 50 -3.01 -8.38 4.33
C TYR A 50 -3.08 -6.87 4.25
N ARG A 51 -3.50 -6.22 5.34
CA ARG A 51 -3.34 -4.78 5.53
C ARG A 51 -2.49 -4.52 6.75
N VAL A 52 -1.54 -3.59 6.62
CA VAL A 52 -0.73 -3.11 7.75
C VAL A 52 -1.38 -1.84 8.31
N LEU A 53 -1.73 -1.90 9.60
CA LEU A 53 -2.32 -0.80 10.35
C LEU A 53 -1.24 -0.14 11.22
N GLU A 54 -0.95 1.13 10.95
CA GLU A 54 0.08 1.90 11.65
C GLU A 54 -0.49 3.28 12.01
N THR A 55 -0.28 3.70 13.27
CA THR A 55 -0.76 5.00 13.74
C THR A 55 -0.43 6.12 12.75
N SER A 56 -1.42 6.98 12.45
CA SER A 56 -1.35 8.13 11.54
C SER A 56 -1.22 7.82 10.04
N HIS A 57 -1.14 6.55 9.63
CA HIS A 57 -1.04 6.15 8.23
C HIS A 57 -2.30 5.40 7.79
N PRO A 58 -2.82 5.68 6.57
CA PRO A 58 -3.77 4.80 5.91
C PRO A 58 -3.20 3.38 5.79
N PRO A 59 -4.05 2.34 5.76
CA PRO A 59 -3.58 0.98 5.58
C PRO A 59 -2.75 0.82 4.31
N THR A 60 -1.70 0.01 4.40
CA THR A 60 -0.96 -0.48 3.23
C THR A 60 -1.36 -1.92 2.98
N TYR A 61 -1.81 -2.24 1.76
CA TYR A 61 -2.27 -3.57 1.40
C TYR A 61 -1.18 -4.39 0.72
N TYR A 62 -1.06 -5.64 1.13
CA TYR A 62 -0.10 -6.62 0.65
C TYR A 62 -0.86 -7.75 -0.01
N VAL A 63 -0.81 -7.78 -1.33
CA VAL A 63 -1.50 -8.73 -2.20
C VAL A 63 -0.59 -9.94 -2.42
N PRO A 64 -1.10 -11.19 -2.38
CA PRO A 64 -0.29 -12.37 -2.67
C PRO A 64 0.38 -12.26 -4.05
N GLY A 65 1.64 -12.65 -4.18
CA GLY A 65 2.37 -12.61 -5.45
C GLY A 65 1.70 -13.44 -6.55
N SER A 66 1.02 -14.54 -6.17
CA SER A 66 0.23 -15.39 -7.08
C SER A 66 -1.01 -14.71 -7.68
N ALA A 67 -1.41 -13.55 -7.14
CA ALA A 67 -2.49 -12.75 -7.69
C ALA A 67 -2.04 -11.81 -8.82
N PHE A 68 -0.72 -11.63 -8.99
CA PHE A 68 -0.17 -10.85 -10.09
C PHE A 68 -0.09 -11.71 -11.34
N VAL A 69 -0.37 -11.11 -12.51
CA VAL A 69 -0.18 -11.79 -13.78
C VAL A 69 1.31 -12.10 -13.98
N ASP A 70 1.62 -13.28 -14.52
CA ASP A 70 3.00 -13.73 -14.75
C ASP A 70 3.81 -12.68 -15.54
N GLY A 71 5.00 -12.36 -15.04
CA GLY A 71 5.92 -11.39 -15.65
C GLY A 71 5.61 -9.92 -15.37
N VAL A 72 4.51 -9.59 -14.67
CA VAL A 72 4.21 -8.20 -14.25
C VAL A 72 5.25 -7.68 -13.26
N LEU A 73 5.56 -8.48 -12.23
CA LEU A 73 6.53 -8.11 -11.21
C LEU A 73 7.93 -8.41 -11.73
N ARG A 74 8.69 -7.35 -12.03
CA ARG A 74 10.09 -7.46 -12.43
C ARG A 74 10.99 -6.96 -11.29
N PRO A 75 11.63 -7.84 -10.51
CA PRO A 75 12.53 -7.42 -9.44
C PRO A 75 13.64 -6.49 -9.95
N VAL A 76 13.96 -5.47 -9.14
CA VAL A 76 15.02 -4.50 -9.43
C VAL A 76 15.94 -4.33 -8.25
N GLU A 77 17.16 -3.85 -8.51
CA GLU A 77 18.13 -3.59 -7.46
C GLU A 77 17.69 -2.47 -6.50
N GLY A 78 18.19 -2.55 -5.27
CA GLY A 78 17.90 -1.61 -4.20
C GLY A 78 16.75 -2.04 -3.30
N GLY A 79 16.47 -1.22 -2.31
CA GLY A 79 15.54 -1.52 -1.25
C GLY A 79 15.47 -0.38 -0.25
N SER A 80 14.61 -0.52 0.74
CA SER A 80 14.55 0.36 1.91
C SER A 80 14.55 -0.49 3.18
N TYR A 81 14.79 0.15 4.32
CA TYR A 81 14.70 -0.52 5.61
C TYR A 81 13.55 0.07 6.42
N CYS A 82 12.71 -0.80 6.96
CA CYS A 82 11.66 -0.46 7.91
C CYS A 82 12.02 -1.05 9.27
N GLU A 83 12.02 -0.21 10.31
CA GLU A 83 12.32 -0.64 11.69
C GLU A 83 11.39 -1.76 12.19
N TRP A 84 10.16 -1.81 11.66
CA TRP A 84 9.16 -2.82 12.03
C TRP A 84 9.23 -4.08 11.19
N LYS A 85 9.43 -3.94 9.87
CA LYS A 85 9.18 -5.02 8.90
C LYS A 85 10.47 -5.61 8.32
N GLY A 86 11.61 -4.97 8.50
CA GLY A 86 12.89 -5.41 7.94
C GLY A 86 13.22 -4.77 6.59
N ARG A 87 14.00 -5.47 5.76
CA ARG A 87 14.50 -4.94 4.48
C ARG A 87 13.47 -5.19 3.37
N ALA A 88 12.98 -4.10 2.77
CA ALA A 88 12.13 -4.18 1.59
C ALA A 88 12.97 -4.40 0.32
N ALA A 89 12.45 -5.20 -0.60
CA ALA A 89 12.92 -5.31 -1.98
C ALA A 89 11.90 -4.68 -2.93
N TYR A 90 12.36 -4.16 -4.06
CA TYR A 90 11.50 -3.47 -5.04
C TYR A 90 11.35 -4.27 -6.34
N ALA A 91 10.24 -4.03 -7.03
CA ALA A 91 10.01 -4.46 -8.40
C ALA A 91 9.39 -3.33 -9.23
N ASP A 92 9.68 -3.35 -10.52
CA ASP A 92 8.87 -2.64 -11.51
C ASP A 92 7.55 -3.39 -11.70
N ILE A 93 6.48 -2.65 -12.02
CA ILE A 93 5.23 -3.21 -12.52
C ILE A 93 5.22 -3.01 -14.02
N VAL A 94 5.18 -4.11 -14.76
CA VAL A 94 5.14 -4.12 -16.22
C VAL A 94 3.77 -4.57 -16.67
N SER A 95 3.22 -3.89 -17.68
CA SER A 95 2.01 -4.31 -18.37
C SER A 95 2.36 -4.64 -19.82
N ALA A 96 2.01 -5.83 -20.27
CA ALA A 96 2.05 -6.16 -21.69
C ALA A 96 0.72 -5.72 -22.32
N ALA A 97 0.73 -4.68 -23.16
CA ALA A 97 -0.44 -4.31 -23.91
C ALA A 97 -0.65 -5.32 -25.05
N ALA A 98 -1.87 -5.85 -25.21
CA ALA A 98 -2.23 -6.61 -26.40
C ALA A 98 -2.21 -5.65 -27.61
N GLY A 99 -1.14 -5.69 -28.42
CA GLY A 99 -1.02 -4.93 -29.66
C GLY A 99 -0.42 -3.52 -29.55
N GLY A 100 0.32 -3.20 -28.48
CA GLY A 100 1.05 -1.93 -28.32
C GLY A 100 2.36 -2.07 -27.55
N ASP A 101 3.07 -0.96 -27.34
CA ASP A 101 4.24 -0.90 -26.46
C ASP A 101 3.75 -1.00 -25.00
N GLY A 102 4.26 -1.98 -24.25
CA GLY A 102 3.89 -2.16 -22.84
C GLY A 102 4.22 -0.94 -21.96
N ALA A 103 3.52 -0.76 -20.84
CA ALA A 103 3.83 0.29 -19.87
C ALA A 103 4.65 -0.27 -18.69
N VAL A 104 5.59 0.53 -18.20
CA VAL A 104 6.44 0.20 -17.06
C VAL A 104 6.28 1.27 -15.99
N ALA A 105 5.91 0.85 -14.78
CA ALA A 105 5.97 1.67 -13.58
C ALA A 105 7.21 1.27 -12.76
N PRO A 106 8.29 2.08 -12.80
CA PRO A 106 9.56 1.72 -12.18
C PRO A 106 9.45 1.75 -10.65
N ARG A 107 9.99 0.73 -9.98
CA ARG A 107 10.02 0.59 -8.50
C ARG A 107 8.65 0.79 -7.85
N ALA A 108 7.58 0.42 -8.56
CA ALA A 108 6.21 0.67 -8.15
C ALA A 108 5.68 -0.34 -7.13
N ALA A 109 6.34 -1.48 -6.97
CA ALA A 109 5.98 -2.51 -6.00
C ALA A 109 7.10 -2.79 -5.02
N TRP A 110 6.74 -3.22 -3.80
CA TRP A 110 7.70 -3.71 -2.81
C TRP A 110 7.18 -4.93 -2.05
N THR A 111 8.13 -5.73 -1.56
CA THR A 111 7.89 -6.91 -0.72
C THR A 111 8.92 -6.97 0.41
N TYR A 112 8.67 -7.82 1.41
CA TYR A 112 9.62 -8.16 2.47
C TYR A 112 9.98 -9.65 2.34
N PRO A 113 11.13 -9.98 1.72
CA PRO A 113 11.52 -11.38 1.52
C PRO A 113 12.01 -12.06 2.80
N ASP A 114 12.51 -11.27 3.77
CA ASP A 114 12.97 -11.72 5.08
C ASP A 114 12.40 -10.77 6.16
N PRO A 115 11.09 -10.85 6.42
CA PRO A 115 10.42 -9.97 7.36
C PRO A 115 10.73 -10.34 8.82
N THR A 116 10.54 -9.38 9.73
CA THR A 116 10.63 -9.65 11.17
C THR A 116 9.51 -10.60 11.65
N PRO A 117 9.62 -11.22 12.84
CA PRO A 117 8.65 -12.24 13.31
C PRO A 117 7.18 -11.82 13.32
N GLY A 118 6.87 -10.54 13.51
CA GLY A 118 5.48 -10.03 13.49
C GLY A 118 4.87 -9.89 12.08
N PHE A 119 5.66 -10.12 11.04
CA PHE A 119 5.29 -9.87 9.64
C PHE A 119 5.68 -11.02 8.70
N THR A 120 5.92 -12.22 9.24
CA THR A 120 6.33 -13.39 8.43
C THR A 120 5.31 -13.79 7.37
N ASP A 121 4.03 -13.49 7.59
CA ASP A 121 2.98 -13.74 6.60
C ASP A 121 3.08 -12.83 5.36
N LEU A 122 3.95 -11.79 5.38
CA LEU A 122 4.22 -10.95 4.21
C LEU A 122 5.22 -11.55 3.22
N VAL A 123 5.81 -12.72 3.52
CA VAL A 123 6.62 -13.44 2.53
C VAL A 123 5.76 -13.70 1.29
N ASP A 124 6.34 -13.42 0.11
CA ASP A 124 5.69 -13.50 -1.20
C ASP A 124 4.45 -12.61 -1.38
N HIS A 125 4.24 -11.61 -0.50
CA HIS A 125 3.20 -10.60 -0.69
C HIS A 125 3.82 -9.26 -1.12
N TRP A 126 3.09 -8.56 -1.98
CA TRP A 126 3.53 -7.33 -2.62
C TRP A 126 2.54 -6.21 -2.35
N SER A 127 3.07 -5.06 -1.96
CA SER A 127 2.31 -3.81 -1.95
C SER A 127 2.72 -2.96 -3.15
N VAL A 128 1.79 -2.11 -3.61
CA VAL A 128 1.95 -1.26 -4.78
C VAL A 128 1.76 0.19 -4.41
N MET A 129 2.57 1.06 -4.98
CA MET A 129 2.51 2.51 -4.78
C MET A 129 1.33 3.07 -5.58
N PRO A 130 0.26 3.60 -4.95
CA PRO A 130 -0.92 4.03 -5.68
C PRO A 130 -0.64 5.14 -6.71
N LEU A 131 0.34 6.00 -6.45
CA LEU A 131 0.76 7.07 -7.38
C LEU A 131 1.52 6.57 -8.61
N SER A 132 2.02 5.32 -8.60
CA SER A 132 2.88 4.80 -9.67
C SER A 132 2.11 3.96 -10.69
N VAL A 133 0.86 3.60 -10.42
CA VAL A 133 0.00 2.81 -11.31
C VAL A 133 -1.24 3.59 -11.72
N GLU A 134 -2.01 3.07 -12.68
CA GLU A 134 -3.16 3.78 -13.23
C GLU A 134 -4.33 3.83 -12.24
N ALA A 135 -4.62 2.69 -11.61
CA ALA A 135 -5.62 2.59 -10.57
C ALA A 135 -5.40 1.38 -9.67
N ILE A 136 -5.80 1.53 -8.41
CA ILE A 136 -5.95 0.46 -7.45
C ILE A 136 -7.38 0.56 -6.93
N TYR A 137 -8.02 -0.60 -6.74
CA TYR A 137 -9.36 -0.70 -6.18
C TYR A 137 -9.35 -1.65 -4.99
N VAL A 138 -10.08 -1.28 -3.94
CA VAL A 138 -10.39 -2.13 -2.77
C VAL A 138 -11.90 -2.16 -2.64
N ASP A 139 -12.50 -3.35 -2.68
CA ASP A 139 -13.96 -3.53 -2.65
C ASP A 139 -14.69 -2.62 -3.66
N ASP A 140 -14.18 -2.58 -4.89
CA ASP A 140 -14.60 -1.72 -6.01
C ASP A 140 -14.46 -0.21 -5.80
N GLU A 141 -14.02 0.23 -4.62
CA GLU A 141 -13.67 1.62 -4.37
C GLU A 141 -12.28 1.94 -4.91
N ARG A 142 -12.16 3.02 -5.69
CA ARG A 142 -10.86 3.47 -6.19
C ARG A 142 -10.05 4.08 -5.05
N VAL A 143 -8.88 3.51 -4.79
CA VAL A 143 -7.92 3.99 -3.81
C VAL A 143 -7.42 5.38 -4.19
N ARG A 144 -7.42 6.28 -3.21
CA ARG A 144 -6.75 7.58 -3.24
C ARG A 144 -5.35 7.43 -2.65
N PRO A 145 -4.30 7.99 -3.27
CA PRO A 145 -2.95 7.93 -2.73
C PRO A 145 -2.85 8.75 -1.44
N GLN A 146 -2.09 8.26 -0.46
CA GLN A 146 -1.69 9.07 0.69
C GLN A 146 -0.90 10.31 0.20
N GLU A 147 -1.28 11.49 0.71
CA GLU A 147 -0.59 12.73 0.36
C GLU A 147 0.90 12.72 0.75
N GLY A 148 1.70 13.51 0.04
CA GLY A 148 3.14 13.66 0.29
C GLY A 148 4.04 12.79 -0.60
N GLY A 149 3.47 11.87 -1.40
CA GLY A 149 4.17 11.19 -2.50
C GLY A 149 5.26 10.18 -2.09
N PHE A 150 5.48 10.01 -0.80
CA PHE A 150 6.50 9.12 -0.25
C PHE A 150 5.92 7.84 0.37
N TYR A 151 4.73 7.95 0.96
CA TYR A 151 4.09 6.84 1.67
C TYR A 151 3.17 6.03 0.75
N GLY A 152 3.21 4.72 0.90
CA GLY A 152 2.41 3.76 0.15
C GLY A 152 1.01 3.50 0.70
N GLY A 153 0.44 4.41 1.51
CA GLY A 153 -0.89 4.23 2.11
C GLY A 153 -2.01 4.29 1.07
N TRP A 154 -2.95 3.34 1.18
CA TRP A 154 -4.13 3.23 0.32
C TRP A 154 -5.31 3.85 1.06
N VAL A 155 -5.79 4.99 0.59
CA VAL A 155 -6.91 5.70 1.24
C VAL A 155 -8.22 5.35 0.55
N THR A 156 -9.13 4.76 1.33
CA THR A 156 -10.54 4.49 1.01
C THR A 156 -11.46 5.33 1.91
N ASP A 157 -12.76 5.33 1.64
CA ASP A 157 -13.75 6.16 2.35
C ASP A 157 -14.06 5.63 3.77
N ASP A 158 -13.71 4.38 4.03
CA ASP A 158 -13.78 3.75 5.35
C ASP A 158 -12.63 4.14 6.29
N VAL A 159 -11.64 4.94 5.85
CA VAL A 159 -10.53 5.37 6.72
C VAL A 159 -10.47 6.89 6.84
N VAL A 160 -10.40 7.39 8.08
CA VAL A 160 -10.32 8.83 8.39
C VAL A 160 -9.01 9.24 9.05
N GLY A 161 -8.57 10.46 8.71
CA GLY A 161 -7.30 11.05 9.12
C GLY A 161 -7.40 12.01 10.33
N PRO A 162 -6.56 13.06 10.36
CA PRO A 162 -5.62 13.47 9.32
C PRO A 162 -4.52 12.44 9.12
N PHE A 163 -4.08 12.28 7.88
CA PHE A 163 -2.99 11.37 7.51
C PHE A 163 -1.65 12.10 7.58
N LYS A 164 -0.59 11.36 7.93
CA LYS A 164 0.79 11.82 7.74
C LYS A 164 1.06 12.07 6.25
N GLY A 165 1.90 13.05 5.93
CA GLY A 165 2.25 13.46 4.55
C GLY A 165 1.51 14.70 4.01
N THR A 166 0.42 15.14 4.66
CA THR A 166 -0.25 16.43 4.37
C THR A 166 0.60 17.64 4.82
N PRO A 167 0.45 18.86 4.25
CA PRO A 167 1.19 20.04 4.73
C PRO A 167 0.99 20.29 6.24
N GLY A 168 2.09 20.38 6.99
CA GLY A 168 2.06 20.54 8.45
C GLY A 168 2.01 19.22 9.25
N SER A 169 2.10 18.07 8.56
CA SER A 169 2.06 16.73 9.17
C SER A 169 3.37 16.03 9.46
N TRP A 170 4.48 16.74 9.23
CA TRP A 170 5.80 16.19 9.40
C TRP A 170 6.20 16.20 10.88
N GLY A 171 6.58 15.05 11.43
CA GLY A 171 7.21 14.95 12.75
C GLY A 171 6.36 14.42 13.90
N TRP A 172 5.18 13.86 13.64
CA TRP A 172 4.44 13.04 14.61
C TRP A 172 4.68 11.54 14.42
#